data_AF-A0A178J976-F1
#
_entry.id   AF-A0A178J976-F1
#
_cell.length_a   1.000
_cell.length_b   1.000
_cell.length_c   1.000
_cell.angle_alpha   90.00
_cell.angle_beta   90.00
_cell.angle_gamma   90.00
#
_symmetry.space_group_name_H-M   'P 1'
#
loop_
_entity.id
_entity.type
_entity.pdbx_description
1 polymer ?
#
loop_
_entity_poly.entity_id
_entity_poly.type
_entity_poly.pdbx_seq_one_letter_code
_entity_poly.pdbx_strand_id
1 'polypeptide(L)'
;MGRNWDFAKQRGREQRLDAELNAFENGIEVPLNPPLFSHDATMQSYFSKAWSRVSQNEIDRHLGIAKTPQGNDLVSKIRSLRECHFQSSRG
;
A
#
# COMPACT_ATOMS: atom_id res chain seq x y z
N MET A 1 -2.55 -20.48 14.04
CA MET A 1 -2.25 -21.13 12.74
C MET A 1 -2.71 -20.21 11.59
N GLY A 2 -2.03 -19.08 11.35
CA GLY A 2 -2.46 -18.07 10.34
C GLY A 2 -1.38 -17.59 9.36
N ARG A 3 -0.10 -17.82 9.67
CA ARG A 3 1.03 -17.12 9.01
C ARG A 3 1.18 -17.37 7.52
N ASN A 4 0.87 -18.58 7.04
CA ASN A 4 1.17 -18.94 5.65
C ASN A 4 0.20 -18.25 4.67
N TRP A 5 -1.11 -18.29 4.93
CA TRP A 5 -2.07 -17.65 4.03
C TRP A 5 -2.02 -16.12 4.10
N ASP A 6 -1.67 -15.54 5.26
CA ASP A 6 -1.38 -14.10 5.38
C ASP A 6 -0.18 -13.71 4.52
N PHE A 7 0.88 -14.52 4.56
CA PHE A 7 2.06 -14.32 3.71
C PHE A 7 1.72 -14.39 2.21
N ALA A 8 0.92 -15.38 1.78
CA ALA A 8 0.47 -15.45 0.39
C ALA A 8 -0.30 -14.19 -0.05
N LYS A 9 -1.20 -13.68 0.80
CA LYS A 9 -1.94 -12.45 0.52
C LYS A 9 -1.02 -11.25 0.41
N GLN A 10 -0.10 -11.10 1.36
CA GLN A 10 0.85 -10.00 1.36
C GLN A 10 1.71 -10.02 0.10
N ARG A 11 2.27 -11.18 -0.26
CA ARG A 11 3.10 -11.34 -1.46
C ARG A 11 2.33 -11.06 -2.75
N GLY A 12 1.05 -11.46 -2.83
CA GLY A 12 0.19 -11.16 -3.98
C GLY A 12 -0.01 -9.67 -4.21
N ARG A 13 -0.16 -8.90 -3.12
CA ARG A 13 -0.27 -7.43 -3.21
C ARG A 13 1.05 -6.79 -3.58
N GLU A 14 2.12 -7.17 -2.91
CA GLU A 14 3.47 -6.64 -3.15
C GLU A 14 3.89 -6.84 -4.61
N GLN A 15 3.72 -8.04 -5.15
CA GLN A 15 4.09 -8.32 -6.54
C GLN A 15 3.21 -7.57 -7.54
N ARG A 16 1.91 -7.38 -7.26
CA ARG A 16 1.06 -6.58 -8.14
C ARG A 16 1.55 -5.13 -8.20
N LEU A 17 1.82 -4.54 -7.03
CA LEU A 17 2.30 -3.17 -6.93
C LEU A 17 3.67 -2.99 -7.60
N ASP A 18 4.58 -3.95 -7.43
CA ASP A 18 5.88 -3.95 -8.10
C ASP A 18 5.76 -4.06 -9.62
N ALA A 19 4.81 -4.86 -10.11
CA ALA A 19 4.54 -4.95 -11.54
C ALA A 19 3.96 -3.63 -12.10
N GLU A 20 3.07 -2.95 -11.35
CA GLU A 20 2.56 -1.61 -11.70
C GLU A 20 3.68 -0.56 -11.69
N LEU A 21 4.62 -0.65 -10.74
CA LEU A 21 5.78 0.22 -10.70
C LEU A 21 6.70 0.01 -11.90
N ASN A 22 7.00 -1.25 -12.24
CA ASN A 22 7.74 -1.58 -13.45
C ASN A 22 7.01 -1.13 -14.72
N ALA A 23 5.69 -1.22 -14.75
CA ALA A 23 4.87 -0.72 -15.86
C ALA A 23 4.97 0.80 -16.00
N PHE A 24 4.94 1.51 -14.88
CA PHE A 24 5.07 2.95 -14.84
C PHE A 24 6.47 3.42 -15.26
N GLU A 25 7.52 2.75 -14.79
CA GLU A 25 8.92 3.16 -15.06
C GLU A 25 9.42 2.72 -16.44
N ASN A 26 9.09 1.49 -16.87
CA ASN A 26 9.67 0.86 -18.06
C ASN A 26 8.66 0.70 -19.20
N GLY A 27 7.38 1.03 -19.00
CA GLY A 27 6.32 0.85 -20.01
C GLY A 27 5.92 -0.60 -20.28
N ILE A 28 6.25 -1.52 -19.37
CA ILE A 28 5.93 -2.95 -19.49
C ILE A 28 4.50 -3.21 -19.01
N GLU A 29 3.67 -3.90 -19.80
CA GLU A 29 2.29 -4.17 -19.38
C GLU A 29 2.21 -5.07 -18.14
N VAL A 30 1.30 -4.73 -17.22
CA VAL A 30 1.07 -5.55 -16.02
C VAL A 30 0.30 -6.82 -16.39
N PRO A 31 0.76 -8.00 -15.97
CA PRO A 31 0.06 -9.25 -16.25
C PRO A 31 -1.39 -9.22 -15.76
N LEU A 32 -2.33 -9.54 -16.67
CA LEU A 32 -3.74 -9.71 -16.33
C LEU A 32 -3.95 -10.89 -15.37
N ASN A 33 -3.23 -11.98 -15.61
CA ASN A 33 -3.28 -13.17 -14.77
C ASN A 33 -2.18 -13.14 -13.70
N PRO A 34 -2.50 -13.48 -12.44
CA PRO A 34 -1.51 -13.56 -11.38
C PRO A 34 -0.47 -14.65 -11.68
N PRO A 35 0.83 -14.41 -11.43
CA PRO A 35 1.87 -15.41 -11.62
C PRO A 35 1.73 -16.58 -10.64
N LEU A 36 2.38 -17.69 -10.97
CA LEU A 36 2.46 -18.83 -10.07
C LEU A 36 3.38 -18.47 -8.88
N PHE A 37 2.82 -18.50 -7.69
CA PHE A 37 3.50 -18.24 -6.42
C PHE A 37 3.74 -19.52 -5.61
N SER A 38 2.77 -20.45 -5.61
CA SER A 38 2.86 -21.71 -4.87
C SER A 38 2.17 -22.83 -5.64
N HIS A 39 2.70 -24.05 -5.50
CA HIS A 39 2.06 -25.27 -5.99
C HIS A 39 0.91 -25.74 -5.09
N ASP A 40 0.83 -25.22 -3.86
CA ASP A 40 -0.34 -25.41 -3.00
C ASP A 40 -1.50 -24.56 -3.52
N ALA A 41 -2.57 -25.22 -3.96
CA ALA A 41 -3.73 -24.57 -4.56
C ALA A 41 -4.41 -23.55 -3.61
N THR A 42 -4.38 -23.79 -2.31
CA THR A 42 -4.96 -22.88 -1.30
C THR A 42 -4.12 -21.62 -1.20
N MET A 43 -2.79 -21.78 -1.11
CA MET A 43 -1.86 -20.65 -1.06
C MET A 43 -1.90 -19.84 -2.35
N GLN A 44 -1.92 -20.51 -3.50
CA GLN A 44 -2.06 -19.86 -4.80
C GLN A 44 -3.39 -19.11 -4.91
N SER A 45 -4.50 -19.69 -4.42
CA SER A 45 -5.81 -19.03 -4.42
C SER A 45 -5.79 -17.74 -3.59
N TYR A 46 -5.18 -17.75 -2.41
CA TYR A 46 -5.03 -16.54 -1.59
C TYR A 46 -4.15 -15.48 -2.25
N PHE A 47 -3.04 -15.89 -2.86
CA PHE A 47 -2.17 -15.02 -3.65
C PHE A 47 -2.93 -14.37 -4.81
N SER A 48 -3.58 -15.18 -5.66
CA SER A 48 -4.34 -14.71 -6.83
C SER A 48 -5.46 -13.74 -6.44
N LYS A 49 -6.19 -14.06 -5.36
CA LYS A 49 -7.22 -13.14 -4.83
C LYS A 49 -6.63 -11.83 -4.35
N ALA A 50 -5.45 -11.85 -3.75
CA ALA A 50 -4.80 -10.64 -3.26
C ALA A 50 -4.26 -9.77 -4.40
N TRP A 51 -3.67 -10.39 -5.43
CA TRP A 51 -3.24 -9.72 -6.67
C TRP A 51 -4.38 -8.95 -7.33
N SER A 52 -5.52 -9.60 -7.57
CA SER A 52 -6.68 -8.98 -8.25
C SER A 52 -7.46 -8.00 -7.38
N ARG A 53 -7.20 -7.94 -6.07
CA ARG A 53 -7.90 -7.04 -5.13
C ARG A 53 -7.15 -5.75 -4.85
N VAL A 54 -5.96 -5.57 -5.40
CA VAL A 54 -5.24 -4.29 -5.30
C VAL A 54 -6.07 -3.22 -6.01
N SER A 55 -6.43 -2.19 -5.26
CA SER A 55 -7.25 -1.09 -5.76
C SER A 55 -6.39 -0.04 -6.48
N GLN A 56 -7.02 0.72 -7.39
CA GLN A 56 -6.33 1.82 -8.08
C GLN A 56 -5.73 2.83 -7.09
N ASN A 57 -6.41 3.13 -5.99
CA ASN A 57 -5.88 4.04 -4.95
C ASN A 57 -4.59 3.49 -4.30
N GLU A 58 -4.50 2.18 -4.06
CA GLU A 58 -3.26 1.58 -3.55
C GLU A 58 -2.13 1.69 -4.57
N ILE A 59 -2.43 1.50 -5.86
CA ILE A 59 -1.47 1.67 -6.96
C ILE A 59 -1.02 3.13 -7.03
N ASP A 60 -1.94 4.08 -7.10
CA ASP A 60 -1.64 5.52 -7.18
C ASP A 60 -0.82 6.00 -5.98
N ARG A 61 -1.09 5.48 -4.77
CA ARG A 61 -0.29 5.75 -3.58
C ARG A 61 1.09 5.14 -3.65
N HIS A 62 1.22 3.93 -4.20
CA HIS A 62 2.50 3.26 -4.37
C HIS A 62 3.38 3.96 -5.41
N LEU A 63 2.79 4.42 -6.51
CA LEU A 63 3.45 5.19 -7.57
C LEU A 63 3.71 6.66 -7.18
N GLY A 64 3.20 7.13 -6.04
CA GLY A 64 3.32 8.53 -5.62
C GLY A 64 2.48 9.53 -6.44
N ILE A 65 1.57 9.03 -7.27
CA ILE A 65 0.64 9.84 -8.07
C ILE A 65 -0.47 10.42 -7.19
N ALA A 66 -0.90 9.66 -6.18
CA ALA A 66 -1.96 10.06 -5.28
C ALA A 66 -1.55 11.31 -4.49
N LYS A 67 -2.20 12.44 -4.78
CA LYS A 67 -2.15 13.65 -3.96
C LYS A 67 -2.85 13.36 -2.64
N THR A 68 -2.11 12.86 -1.66
CA THR A 68 -2.60 12.92 -0.28
C THR A 68 -2.73 14.41 0.08
N PRO A 69 -3.86 14.87 0.64
CA PRO A 69 -3.86 16.17 1.30
C PRO A 69 -2.77 16.09 2.37
N GLN A 70 -1.74 16.90 2.17
CA GLN A 70 -0.46 16.86 2.88
C GLN A 70 -0.61 16.46 4.34
N GLY A 71 -0.12 15.27 4.71
CA GLY A 71 0.00 14.86 6.12
C GLY A 71 0.86 15.83 6.95
N ASN A 72 1.66 16.67 6.28
CA ASN A 72 2.36 17.80 6.89
C ASN A 72 1.40 18.81 7.54
N ASP A 73 0.20 19.02 7.01
CA ASP A 73 -0.76 20.00 7.52
C ASP A 73 -1.32 19.57 8.89
N LEU A 74 -1.64 18.29 9.09
CA LEU A 74 -2.16 17.78 10.36
C LEU A 74 -1.09 17.77 11.47
N VAL A 75 0.14 17.35 11.15
CA VAL A 75 1.25 17.40 12.13
C VAL A 75 1.60 18.84 12.49
N SER A 76 1.51 19.77 11.52
CA SER A 76 1.72 21.20 11.76
C SER A 76 0.60 21.80 12.61
N LYS A 77 -0.66 21.41 12.39
CA LYS A 77 -1.81 21.78 13.23
C LYS A 77 -1.67 21.26 14.66
N ILE A 78 -1.22 20.02 14.86
CA ILE A 78 -0.96 19.46 16.20
C ILE A 78 0.15 20.24 16.91
N ARG A 79 1.23 20.60 16.20
CA ARG A 79 2.30 21.45 16.76
C ARG A 79 1.79 22.83 17.17
N SER A 80 1.02 23.50 16.30
CA SER A 80 0.41 24.80 16.57
C SER A 80 -0.52 24.76 17.79
N LEU A 81 -1.39 23.75 17.90
CA LEU A 81 -2.24 23.56 19.08
C LEU A 81 -1.42 23.37 20.36
N ARG A 82 -0.34 22.59 20.30
CA ARG A 82 0.55 22.39 21.45
C ARG A 82 1.21 23.69 21.90
N GLU A 83 1.65 24.52 20.97
CA GLU A 83 2.28 25.81 21.28
C GLU A 83 1.30 26.77 21.94
N CYS A 84 0.07 26.91 21.43
CA CYS A 84 -0.92 27.81 21.99
C CYS A 84 -1.39 27.39 23.40
N HIS A 85 -1.67 26.11 23.63
CA HIS A 85 -2.29 25.65 24.87
C HIS A 85 -1.29 25.42 26.02
N PHE A 86 -0.04 25.02 25.72
CA PHE A 86 0.94 24.70 26.78
C PHE A 86 1.85 25.87 27.16
N GLN A 87 1.85 26.99 26.42
CA GLN A 87 2.54 28.22 26.81
C GLN A 87 1.73 29.06 27.81
N SER A 88 0.39 28.93 27.81
CA SER A 88 -0.49 29.67 28.73
C SER A 88 -0.49 29.16 30.18
N SER A 89 0.19 28.05 30.48
CA SER A 89 0.21 27.43 31.83
C SER A 89 1.47 27.73 32.64
N ARG A 90 2.28 28.71 32.23
CA ARG A 90 3.50 29.16 32.94
C ARG A 90 3.37 30.55 33.60
N GLY A 91 2.14 31.05 33.78
CA GLY A 91 1.84 32.26 34.54
C GLY A 91 1.26 31.92 35.91
#